data_AF-A0A2T2W477-F1
#
_entry.id   AF-A0A2T2W477-F1
#
_cell.length_a   1.000
_cell.length_b   1.000
_cell.length_c   1.000
_cell.angle_alpha   90.00
_cell.angle_beta   90.00
_cell.angle_gamma   90.00
#
_symmetry.space_group_name_H-M   'P 1'
#
loop_
_entity.id
_entity.type
_entity.pdbx_description
1 polymer ?
#
loop_
_entity_poly.entity_id
_entity_poly.type
_entity_poly.pdbx_seq_one_letter_code
_entity_poly.pdbx_strand_id
1 'polypeptide(L)'
;GIYFAAKSARMCAETIVEFSNNGQRIPTEADLKVYLKRWDRQYGMTYKVLDLLQTVFYRSDATREAFVEMCSDMDVQKLTFDSYLYKTVVPANPLVQMKITAKTVGSLIRGHALAPTRSW
;
A
#
# COMPACT_ATOMS: atom_id res chain seq x y z
N GLY A 1 -10.11 -3.11 -3.11
CA GLY A 1 -10.53 -1.84 -3.74
C GLY A 1 -11.75 -1.22 -3.11
N ILE A 2 -12.87 -1.95 -3.01
CA ILE A 2 -14.21 -1.43 -2.64
C ILE A 2 -14.21 -0.52 -1.40
N TYR A 3 -13.59 -0.95 -0.30
CA TYR A 3 -13.49 -0.13 0.93
C TYR A 3 -12.88 1.26 0.67
N PHE A 4 -11.74 1.32 -0.04
CA PHE A 4 -11.05 2.59 -0.29
C PHE A 4 -11.83 3.50 -1.22
N ALA A 5 -12.52 2.95 -2.22
CA ALA A 5 -13.42 3.72 -3.07
C ALA A 5 -14.57 4.36 -2.27
N ALA A 6 -15.26 3.56 -1.45
CA ALA A 6 -16.36 4.05 -0.61
C ALA A 6 -15.87 5.08 0.43
N LYS A 7 -14.73 4.83 1.07
CA LYS A 7 -14.15 5.73 2.06
C LYS A 7 -13.66 7.04 1.43
N SER A 8 -13.04 6.98 0.25
CA SER A 8 -12.65 8.15 -0.54
C SER A 8 -13.84 9.03 -0.88
N ALA A 9 -14.92 8.43 -1.41
CA ALA A 9 -16.15 9.14 -1.75
C ALA A 9 -16.76 9.85 -0.54
N ARG A 10 -16.82 9.17 0.61
CA ARG A 10 -17.30 9.77 1.86
C ARG A 10 -16.43 10.95 2.32
N MET A 11 -15.11 10.80 2.31
CA MET A 11 -14.21 11.89 2.70
C MET A 11 -14.32 13.10 1.76
N CYS A 12 -14.47 12.85 0.45
CA CYS A 12 -14.70 13.90 -0.52
C CYS A 12 -16.01 14.66 -0.24
N ALA A 13 -17.11 13.93 0.00
CA ALA A 13 -18.41 14.51 0.33
C ALA A 13 -18.37 15.33 1.63
N GLU A 14 -17.72 14.81 2.67
CA GLU A 14 -17.51 15.52 3.95
C GLU A 14 -16.77 16.85 3.73
N THR A 15 -15.70 16.86 2.92
CA THR A 15 -14.97 18.09 2.55
C THR A 15 -15.85 19.06 1.75
N ILE A 16 -16.66 18.59 0.81
CA ILE A 16 -17.58 19.46 0.05
C ILE A 16 -18.60 20.13 0.98
N VAL A 17 -19.21 19.38 1.90
CA VAL A 17 -20.19 19.92 2.86
C VAL A 17 -19.54 20.97 3.77
N GLU A 18 -18.35 20.68 4.29
CA GLU A 18 -17.58 21.59 5.15
C GLU A 18 -17.27 22.92 4.44
N PHE A 19 -16.64 22.86 3.26
CA PHE A 19 -16.16 24.06 2.58
C PHE A 19 -17.23 24.80 1.78
N SER A 20 -18.35 24.13 1.46
CA SER A 20 -19.54 24.82 0.94
C SER A 20 -20.30 25.57 2.02
N ASN A 21 -19.92 25.41 3.30
CA ASN A 21 -20.67 25.89 4.45
C ASN A 21 -22.14 25.45 4.37
N ASN A 22 -22.38 24.14 4.25
CA ASN A 22 -23.70 23.55 4.03
C ASN A 22 -24.45 24.16 2.81
N GLY A 23 -23.72 24.41 1.72
CA GLY A 23 -24.29 24.95 0.48
C GLY A 23 -24.44 26.47 0.40
N GLN A 24 -23.99 27.23 1.40
CA GLN A 24 -24.02 28.71 1.37
C GLN A 24 -23.00 29.32 0.40
N ARG A 25 -21.97 28.56 0.01
CA ARG A 25 -20.97 28.96 -0.98
C ARG A 25 -20.52 27.80 -1.85
N ILE A 26 -20.00 28.11 -3.03
CA ILE A 26 -19.32 27.13 -3.89
C ILE A 26 -17.86 26.98 -3.40
N PRO A 27 -17.40 25.75 -3.07
CA PRO A 27 -16.00 25.50 -2.74
C PRO A 27 -15.07 25.86 -3.90
N THR A 28 -13.90 26.41 -3.60
CA THR A 28 -12.84 26.63 -4.58
C THR A 28 -12.02 25.35 -4.78
N GLU A 29 -11.19 25.30 -5.82
CA GLU A 29 -10.23 24.20 -6.01
C GLU A 29 -9.30 24.03 -4.79
N ALA A 30 -8.85 25.14 -4.19
CA ALA A 30 -7.98 25.11 -3.00
C ALA A 30 -8.67 24.48 -1.79
N ASP A 31 -9.97 24.75 -1.61
CA ASP A 31 -10.79 24.12 -0.57
C ASP A 31 -10.88 22.60 -0.79
N LEU A 32 -11.12 22.18 -2.03
CA LEU A 32 -11.27 20.76 -2.38
C LEU A 32 -9.95 19.99 -2.28
N LYS A 33 -8.79 20.63 -2.48
CA LYS A 33 -7.47 19.99 -2.26
C LYS A 33 -7.25 19.54 -0.82
N VAL A 34 -8.00 20.06 0.15
CA VAL A 34 -7.95 19.59 1.54
C VAL A 34 -8.35 18.12 1.65
N TYR A 35 -9.28 17.63 0.81
CA TYR A 35 -9.60 16.21 0.73
C TYR A 35 -8.36 15.38 0.39
N LEU A 36 -7.59 15.76 -0.63
CA LEU A 36 -6.37 15.07 -1.02
C LEU A 36 -5.35 15.03 0.12
N LYS A 37 -5.15 16.17 0.80
CA LYS A 37 -4.26 16.24 1.98
C LYS A 37 -4.70 15.29 3.11
N ARG A 38 -6.00 15.22 3.39
CA ARG A 38 -6.56 14.31 4.41
C ARG A 38 -6.43 12.85 3.99
N TRP A 39 -6.70 12.55 2.72
CA TRP A 39 -6.55 11.22 2.14
C TRP A 39 -5.10 10.74 2.21
N ASP A 40 -4.15 11.54 1.73
CA ASP A 40 -2.72 11.19 1.71
C ASP A 40 -2.15 11.02 3.11
N ARG A 41 -2.60 11.85 4.07
CA ARG A 41 -2.23 11.69 5.47
C ARG A 41 -2.67 10.34 6.04
N GLN A 42 -3.85 9.85 5.66
CA GLN A 42 -4.40 8.62 6.21
C GLN A 42 -3.96 7.35 5.44
N TYR A 43 -3.91 7.41 4.11
CA TYR A 43 -3.75 6.25 3.24
C TYR A 43 -2.56 6.37 2.28
N GLY A 44 -1.91 7.53 2.18
CA GLY A 44 -0.79 7.74 1.25
C GLY A 44 0.34 6.73 1.46
N MET A 45 0.63 6.38 2.71
CA MET A 45 1.62 5.34 3.03
C MET A 45 1.18 3.95 2.55
N THR A 46 -0.10 3.60 2.68
CA THR A 46 -0.65 2.33 2.17
C THR A 46 -0.44 2.21 0.67
N TYR A 47 -0.78 3.25 -0.10
CA TYR A 47 -0.61 3.22 -1.55
C TYR A 47 0.86 3.24 -1.98
N LYS A 48 1.73 3.95 -1.27
CA LYS A 48 3.19 3.91 -1.53
C LYS A 48 3.77 2.51 -1.32
N VAL A 49 3.34 1.80 -0.27
CA VAL A 49 3.78 0.41 -0.03
C VAL A 49 3.29 -0.51 -1.15
N LEU A 50 2.02 -0.41 -1.53
CA LEU A 50 1.47 -1.23 -2.62
C LEU A 50 2.18 -0.97 -3.95
N ASP A 51 2.47 0.29 -4.26
CA ASP A 51 3.21 0.68 -5.46
C ASP A 51 4.65 0.14 -5.44
N LEU A 52 5.33 0.19 -4.30
CA LEU A 52 6.65 -0.41 -4.13
C LEU A 52 6.62 -1.94 -4.34
N LEU A 53 5.66 -2.63 -3.73
CA LEU A 53 5.52 -4.08 -3.89
C LEU A 53 5.26 -4.44 -5.36
N GLN A 54 4.37 -3.70 -6.04
CA GLN A 54 4.13 -3.89 -7.47
C GLN A 54 5.39 -3.65 -8.29
N THR A 55 6.05 -2.52 -8.05
CA THR A 55 7.24 -2.11 -8.77
C THR A 55 8.39 -3.11 -8.61
N VAL A 56 8.59 -3.70 -7.44
CA VAL A 56 9.68 -4.67 -7.20
C VAL A 56 9.31 -6.06 -7.73
N PHE A 57 8.14 -6.56 -7.35
CA PHE A 57 7.85 -7.98 -7.47
C PHE A 57 7.10 -8.38 -8.74
N TYR A 58 6.46 -7.45 -9.45
CA TYR A 58 5.69 -7.80 -10.66
C TYR A 58 6.48 -7.65 -11.96
N ARG A 59 7.81 -7.50 -11.89
CA ARG A 59 8.71 -7.29 -13.04
C ARG A 59 9.08 -8.55 -13.82
N SER A 60 9.24 -9.70 -13.16
CA SER A 60 9.61 -10.95 -13.81
C SER A 60 9.05 -12.15 -13.05
N ASP A 61 9.08 -13.33 -13.67
CA ASP A 61 8.64 -14.57 -13.01
C ASP A 61 9.48 -14.85 -11.75
N ALA A 62 10.79 -14.60 -11.81
CA ALA A 62 11.70 -14.73 -10.67
C ALA A 62 11.32 -13.84 -9.49
N THR A 63 10.97 -12.58 -9.73
CA THR A 63 10.56 -11.67 -8.64
C THR A 63 9.15 -11.98 -8.14
N ARG A 64 8.27 -12.54 -8.97
CA ARG A 64 6.96 -13.05 -8.52
C ARG A 64 7.09 -14.26 -7.61
N GLU A 65 7.99 -15.20 -7.92
CA GLU A 65 8.25 -16.35 -7.02
C GLU A 65 8.87 -15.89 -5.68
N ALA A 66 9.78 -14.92 -5.73
CA ALA A 66 10.31 -14.30 -4.50
C ALA A 66 9.22 -13.62 -3.66
N PHE A 67 8.19 -13.06 -4.31
CA PHE A 67 7.02 -12.49 -3.61
C PHE A 67 6.17 -13.57 -2.94
N VAL A 68 5.92 -14.70 -3.62
CA VAL A 68 5.22 -15.85 -3.04
C VAL A 68 5.98 -16.36 -1.82
N GLU A 69 7.30 -16.50 -1.90
CA GLU A 69 8.13 -16.90 -0.77
C GLU A 69 8.01 -15.90 0.39
N MET A 70 8.10 -14.60 0.13
CA MET A 70 7.91 -13.56 1.15
C MET A 70 6.52 -13.65 1.81
N CYS A 71 5.46 -13.89 1.04
CA CYS A 71 4.10 -14.06 1.56
C CYS A 71 3.92 -15.31 2.45
N SER A 72 4.83 -16.29 2.36
CA SER A 72 4.82 -17.46 3.26
C SER A 72 5.35 -17.16 4.66
N ASP A 73 5.99 -16.00 4.87
CA ASP A 73 6.51 -15.59 6.17
C ASP A 73 5.38 -15.15 7.13
N MET A 74 5.39 -15.70 8.35
CA MET A 74 4.36 -15.46 9.36
C MET A 74 4.26 -13.98 9.80
N ASP A 75 5.39 -13.27 9.87
CA ASP A 75 5.40 -11.85 10.23
C ASP A 75 4.78 -11.02 9.11
N VAL A 76 5.04 -11.38 7.85
CA VAL A 76 4.42 -10.76 6.66
C VAL A 76 2.92 -11.01 6.61
N GLN A 77 2.47 -12.23 6.91
CA GLN A 77 1.05 -12.56 6.97
C GLN A 77 0.34 -11.76 8.05
N LYS A 78 0.91 -11.68 9.25
CA LYS A 78 0.36 -10.89 10.36
C LYS A 78 0.22 -9.42 9.96
N LEU A 79 1.27 -8.81 9.42
CA LEU A 79 1.22 -7.41 8.97
C LEU A 79 0.18 -7.19 7.86
N THR A 80 0.02 -8.17 6.97
CA THR A 80 -0.97 -8.12 5.89
C THR A 80 -2.39 -8.18 6.46
N PHE A 81 -2.67 -9.08 7.38
CA PHE A 81 -3.97 -9.19 8.05
C PHE A 81 -4.28 -7.96 8.90
N ASP A 82 -3.31 -7.47 9.67
CA ASP A 82 -3.45 -6.24 10.46
C ASP A 82 -3.74 -5.05 9.55
N SER A 83 -2.97 -4.90 8.47
CA SER A 83 -3.20 -3.81 7.50
C SER A 83 -4.53 -3.97 6.75
N TYR A 84 -4.99 -5.20 6.54
CA TYR A 84 -6.30 -5.47 5.97
C TYR A 84 -7.43 -5.13 6.93
N LEU A 85 -7.32 -5.46 8.22
CA LEU A 85 -8.38 -5.20 9.21
C LEU A 85 -8.46 -3.71 9.53
N TYR A 86 -7.33 -3.06 9.76
CA TYR A 86 -7.27 -1.65 10.14
C TYR A 86 -7.21 -0.68 8.94
N LYS A 87 -7.05 -1.20 7.73
CA LYS A 87 -7.04 -0.45 6.46
C LYS A 87 -5.94 0.61 6.36
N THR A 88 -4.92 0.52 7.20
CA THR A 88 -3.73 1.37 7.21
C THR A 88 -2.50 0.49 7.34
N VAL A 89 -1.33 0.99 6.94
CA VAL A 89 -0.07 0.31 7.24
C VAL A 89 0.13 0.35 8.74
N VAL A 90 0.05 -0.82 9.37
CA VAL A 90 0.34 -0.93 10.80
C VAL A 90 1.85 -0.84 10.99
N PRO A 91 2.36 0.07 11.84
CA PRO A 91 3.78 0.18 12.09
C PRO A 91 4.28 -1.13 12.70
N ALA A 92 5.13 -1.83 11.96
CA ALA A 92 5.82 -3.01 12.46
C ALA A 92 6.88 -2.57 13.48
N ASN A 93 7.15 -3.43 14.47
CA ASN A 93 8.34 -3.27 15.30
C ASN A 93 9.60 -3.20 14.39
N PRO A 94 10.53 -2.24 14.58
CA PRO A 94 11.72 -2.09 13.74
C PRO A 94 12.51 -3.40 13.54
N LEU A 95 12.59 -4.26 14.56
CA LEU A 95 13.26 -5.56 14.46
C LEU A 95 12.54 -6.51 13.49
N VAL A 96 11.21 -6.52 13.51
CA VAL A 96 10.38 -7.30 12.60
C VAL A 96 10.53 -6.77 11.18
N GLN A 97 10.56 -5.44 11.01
CA GLN A 97 10.75 -4.82 9.70
C GLN A 97 12.13 -5.12 9.10
N MET A 98 13.20 -5.10 9.90
CA MET A 98 14.54 -5.50 9.46
C MET A 98 14.59 -6.99 9.05
N LYS A 99 13.98 -7.87 9.85
CA LYS A 99 13.89 -9.31 9.56
C LYS A 99 13.17 -9.57 8.24
N ILE A 100 12.01 -8.94 8.04
CA ILE A 100 11.24 -9.06 6.79
C ILE A 100 12.07 -8.54 5.62
N THR A 101 12.68 -7.36 5.74
CA THR A 101 13.49 -6.76 4.68
C THR A 101 14.67 -7.65 4.29
N ALA A 102 15.39 -8.20 5.27
CA ALA A 102 16.52 -9.09 5.00
C ALA A 102 16.08 -10.39 4.29
N LYS A 103 14.96 -10.98 4.71
CA LYS A 103 14.38 -12.16 4.03
C LYS A 103 13.94 -11.84 2.62
N THR A 104 13.25 -10.72 2.40
CA THR A 104 12.85 -10.24 1.09
C THR A 104 14.04 -10.06 0.15
N VAL A 105 15.13 -9.43 0.61
CA VAL A 105 16.36 -9.27 -0.18
C VAL A 105 16.96 -10.63 -0.51
N GLY A 106 17.02 -11.55 0.46
CA GLY A 106 17.49 -12.91 0.25
C GLY A 106 16.67 -13.68 -0.79
N SER A 107 15.34 -13.59 -0.72
CA SER A 107 14.43 -14.20 -1.68
C SER A 107 14.57 -13.61 -3.09
N LEU A 108 14.76 -12.30 -3.21
CA LEU A 108 15.02 -11.67 -4.52
C LEU A 108 16.34 -12.14 -5.12
N ILE A 109 17.42 -12.17 -4.33
CA ILE A 109 18.73 -12.66 -4.79
C ILE A 109 18.63 -14.12 -5.21
N ARG A 110 17.97 -14.96 -4.41
CA ARG A 110 17.78 -16.38 -4.73
C ARG A 110 16.91 -16.57 -5.97
N GLY A 111 15.81 -15.83 -6.09
CA GLY A 111 14.92 -15.86 -7.25
C GLY A 111 15.66 -15.51 -8.52
N HIS A 112 16.54 -14.50 -8.49
CA HIS A 112 17.40 -14.15 -9.63
C HIS A 112 18.47 -15.20 -9.93
N ALA A 113 19.08 -15.81 -8.91
CA ALA A 113 20.13 -16.82 -9.09
C ALA A 113 19.61 -18.17 -9.58
N LEU A 114 18.39 -18.55 -9.18
CA LEU A 114 17.74 -19.81 -9.54
C LEU A 114 16.73 -19.65 -10.68
N ALA A 115 16.58 -18.43 -11.22
CA ALA A 115 15.73 -18.18 -12.38
C ALA A 115 16.22 -19.07 -13.53
N PRO A 116 15.39 -20.00 -14.05
CA PRO A 116 15.79 -20.79 -15.20
C PRO A 116 16.10 -19.84 -16.35
N THR A 117 17.31 -19.92 -16.90
CA THR A 117 17.58 -19.30 -18.19
C THR A 117 16.61 -19.94 -19.16
N ARG A 118 15.69 -19.15 -19.72
CA ARG A 118 14.86 -19.55 -20.86
C ARG A 118 15.80 -19.92 -22.01
N SER A 119 16.28 -21.16 -22.04
CA SER A 119 16.49 -21.87 -23.29
C SER A 119 15.10 -22.29 -23.73
N TRP A 120 14.69 -21.83 -24.91
CA TRP A 120 13.47 -22.29 -25.59
C TRP A 120 13.18 -23.77 -25.36
#